data_AF-A0A497A0R5-F1
#
_entry.id   AF-A0A497A0R5-F1
#
_cell.length_a   1.000
_cell.length_b   1.000
_cell.length_c   1.000
_cell.angle_alpha   90.00
_cell.angle_beta   90.00
_cell.angle_gamma   90.00
#
_symmetry.space_group_name_H-M   'P 1'
#
loop_
_entity.id
_entity.type
_entity.pdbx_description
1 polymer ?
#
loop_
_entity_poly.entity_id
_entity_poly.type
_entity_poly.pdbx_seq_one_letter_code
_entity_poly.pdbx_strand_id
1 'polypeptide(L)' 'MRVIQTLILRLLVDAEESQVLRGTVRRVADDEEHTFTNGRTLLTLLHRLSQARELGNVEQARESHSPEGETTRPGDPPP' A
#
# COMPACT_ATOMS: atom_id res chain seq x y z
N MET A 1 -1.07 -15.02 -4.07
CA MET A 1 0.19 -14.27 -4.24
C MET A 1 0.46 -13.50 -2.94
N ARG A 2 1.61 -13.68 -2.29
CA ARG A 2 1.94 -12.88 -1.10
C ARG A 2 2.59 -11.58 -1.57
N VAL A 3 1.96 -10.46 -1.30
CA VAL A 3 2.55 -9.16 -1.62
C VAL A 3 3.50 -8.82 -0.47
N ILE A 4 4.69 -8.25 -0.74
CA ILE A 4 5.63 -7.72 0.26
C ILE A 4 5.63 -6.18 0.20
N GLN A 5 5.63 -5.49 1.34
CA GLN A 5 5.67 -4.03 1.42
C GLN A 5 6.92 -3.62 2.19
N THR A 6 7.73 -2.76 1.58
CA THR A 6 8.98 -2.29 2.18
C THR A 6 8.76 -0.92 2.81
N LEU A 7 9.12 -0.81 4.08
CA LEU A 7 9.01 0.41 4.87
C LEU A 7 10.38 0.75 5.49
N ILE A 8 10.67 2.03 5.60
CA ILE A 8 11.84 2.55 6.31
C ILE A 8 11.36 3.18 7.62
N LEU A 9 11.86 2.67 8.75
CA LEU A 9 11.59 3.21 10.08
C LEU A 9 12.78 4.09 10.53
N ARG A 10 12.51 5.34 10.87
CA ARG A 10 13.49 6.27 11.43
C ARG A 10 13.08 6.65 12.84
N LEU A 11 13.90 6.28 13.81
CA LEU A 11 13.69 6.62 15.21
C LEU A 11 14.43 7.93 15.53
N LEU A 12 13.73 8.86 16.18
CA LEU A 12 14.34 10.02 16.78
C LEU A 12 14.61 9.70 18.26
N VAL A 13 15.89 9.54 18.59
CA VAL A 13 16.36 9.22 19.94
C VAL A 13 16.84 10.51 20.60
N ASP A 14 16.22 10.84 21.73
CA ASP A 14 16.62 11.94 22.58
C ASP A 14 17.22 11.37 23.87
N ALA A 15 18.44 11.78 24.21
CA ALA A 15 19.13 11.25 25.39
C ALA A 15 18.47 11.70 26.70
N GLU A 16 17.90 12.91 26.70
CA GLU A 16 17.21 13.49 27.86
C GLU A 16 15.80 12.91 28.00
N GLU A 17 15.17 12.53 26.88
CA GLU A 17 13.83 11.93 26.83
C GLU A 17 13.84 10.51 26.26
N SER A 18 14.78 9.67 26.73
CA SER A 18 15.00 8.31 26.21
C SER A 18 13.78 7.38 26.25
N GLN A 19 12.73 7.73 27.02
CA GLN A 19 11.49 6.98 27.10
C GLN A 19 10.46 7.36 26.01
N VAL A 20 10.70 8.43 25.26
CA VAL A 20 9.77 8.93 24.24
C VAL A 20 10.11 8.32 22.88
N LEU A 21 9.25 7.39 22.43
CA LEU A 21 9.38 6.75 21.12
C LEU A 21 8.72 7.61 20.03
N ARG A 22 9.50 8.38 19.28
CA ARG A 22 9.01 9.23 18.18
C ARG A 22 9.88 9.07 16.92
N GLY A 23 9.35 9.46 15.77
CA GLY A 23 10.08 9.32 14.51
C GLY A 23 9.19 9.37 13.27
N THR A 24 9.70 8.80 12.17
CA THR A 24 9.00 8.70 10.89
C THR A 24 9.00 7.28 10.33
N VAL A 25 7.94 6.94 9.59
CA VAL A 25 7.86 5.75 8.74
C VAL A 25 7.67 6.23 7.31
N ARG A 26 8.53 5.76 6.40
CA ARG A 26 8.45 6.08 4.98
C ARG A 26 8.16 4.83 4.15
N ARG A 27 7.23 4.94 3.22
CA ARG A 27 6.94 3.91 2.22
C ARG A 27 7.95 3.96 1.09
N VAL A 28 8.50 2.82 0.69
CA VAL A 28 9.46 2.77 -0.43
C VAL A 28 8.75 2.87 -1.78
N ALA A 29 7.47 2.49 -1.86
CA ALA A 29 6.73 2.45 -3.13
C ALA A 29 6.46 3.85 -3.73
N ASP A 30 6.26 4.86 -2.89
CA ASP A 30 5.81 6.20 -3.28
C ASP A 30 6.42 7.32 -2.44
N ASP A 31 7.45 7.01 -1.63
CA ASP A 31 8.15 7.96 -0.75
C ASP A 31 7.25 8.71 0.26
N GLU A 32 6.01 8.25 0.47
CA GLU A 32 5.10 8.84 1.45
C GLU A 32 5.65 8.64 2.87
N GLU A 33 5.80 9.77 3.60
CA GLU A 33 6.34 9.81 4.95
C GLU A 33 5.26 10.15 5.98
N HIS A 34 5.28 9.43 7.11
CA HIS A 34 4.35 9.59 8.21
C HIS A 34 5.09 9.71 9.54
N THR A 35 4.73 10.69 10.35
CA THR A 35 5.25 10.88 11.71
C THR A 35 4.49 10.07 12.75
N PHE A 36 5.18 9.64 13.80
CA PHE A 36 4.60 9.07 15.01
C PHE A 36 5.29 9.66 16.25
N THR A 37 4.56 9.74 17.37
CA THR A 37 5.02 10.40 18.60
C THR A 37 5.08 9.46 19.80
N ASN A 38 4.54 8.26 19.67
CA ASN A 38 4.60 7.18 20.65
C ASN A 38 4.39 5.81 19.98
N GLY A 39 4.62 4.73 20.74
CA GLY A 39 4.46 3.36 20.24
C GLY A 39 3.04 3.03 19.78
N ARG A 40 2.00 3.59 20.41
CA ARG A 40 0.61 3.35 20.01
C ARG A 40 0.32 3.94 18.64
N THR A 41 0.74 5.18 18.39
CA THR A 41 0.61 5.84 17.08
C THR A 41 1.40 5.11 15.99
N LEU A 42 2.59 4.56 16.30
CA LEU A 42 3.35 3.74 15.37
C LEU A 42 2.61 2.45 14.98
N LEU A 43 2.07 1.71 15.96
CA LEU A 43 1.32 0.48 15.68
C LEU A 43 0.06 0.74 14.85
N THR A 44 -0.70 1.79 15.19
CA THR A 44 -1.86 2.21 14.40
C THR A 44 -1.47 2.57 12.96
N LEU A 45 -0.34 3.26 12.78
CA LEU A 45 0.17 3.62 11.47
C LEU A 45 0.56 2.38 10.65
N LEU A 46 1.33 1.45 11.22
CA LEU A 46 1.73 0.21 10.55
C LEU A 46 0.51 -0.64 10.15
N HIS A 47 -0.50 -0.70 11.01
CA HIS A 47 -1.75 -1.39 10.69
C HIS A 47 -2.48 -0.73 9.52
N ARG A 48 -2.62 0.61 9.53
CA ARG A 48 -3.23 1.34 8.41
C ARG A 48 -2.46 1.13 7.09
N LEU A 49 -1.13 1.15 7.14
CA LEU A 49 -0.29 0.95 5.96
C LEU A 49 -0.43 -0.47 5.38
N SER A 50 -0.59 -1.47 6.24
CA SER A 50 -0.89 -2.83 5.80
C SER A 50 -2.25 -2.96 5.10
N GLN A 51 -3.27 -2.24 5.59
CA GLN A 51 -4.63 -2.25 5.05
C GLN A 51 -4.81 -1.44 3.77
N ALA A 52 -4.24 -0.23 3.70
CA ALA A 52 -4.30 0.62 2.50
C ALA A 52 -3.74 -0.10 1.27
N ARG A 53 -2.79 -0.99 1.51
CA ARG A 53 -2.16 -1.84 0.52
C ARG A 53 -3.04 -3.02 0.07
N GLU A 54 -3.93 -3.53 0.92
CA GLU A 54 -4.94 -4.52 0.50
C GLU A 54 -5.96 -3.87 -0.46
N LEU A 55 -6.39 -2.65 -0.14
CA LEU A 55 -7.36 -1.89 -0.95
C LEU A 55 -6.83 -1.51 -2.33
N GLY A 56 -5.60 -0.97 -2.42
CA GLY A 56 -4.98 -0.65 -3.72
C GLY A 56 -4.77 -1.88 -4.62
N ASN A 57 -4.60 -3.06 -4.02
CA ASN A 57 -4.49 -4.31 -4.77
C ASN A 57 -5.85 -4.80 -5.29
N VAL A 58 -6.95 -4.48 -4.60
CA VAL A 58 -8.31 -4.78 -5.06
C VAL A 58 -8.70 -3.88 -6.24
N GLU A 59 -8.33 -2.60 -6.22
CA GLU A 59 -8.59 -1.69 -7.35
C GLU A 59 -7.79 -2.09 -8.60
N GLN A 60 -6.48 -2.35 -8.49
CA GLN A 60 -5.68 -2.81 -9.62
C GLN A 60 -6.16 -4.15 -10.21
N ALA A 61 -6.64 -5.07 -9.36
CA ALA A 61 -7.21 -6.34 -9.83
C ALA A 61 -8.52 -6.14 -10.63
N ARG A 62 -9.31 -5.10 -10.32
CA ARG A 62 -10.54 -4.78 -11.06
C ARG A 62 -10.26 -4.07 -12.38
N GLU A 63 -9.27 -3.17 -12.42
CA GLU A 63 -8.85 -2.50 -13.66
C GLU A 63 -8.20 -3.47 -14.66
N SER A 64 -7.43 -4.44 -14.15
CA SER A 64 -6.81 -5.49 -14.97
C SER A 64 -7.80 -6.52 -15.52
N HIS A 65 -9.05 -6.49 -15.07
CA HIS A 65 -10.11 -7.42 -15.46
C HIS A 65 -11.20 -6.69 -16.27
N SER A 66 -10.80 -5.83 -17.21
CA SER A 66 -11.68 -5.46 -18.34
C SER A 66 -11.74 -6.64 -19.31
N PRO A 67 -12.91 -7.25 -19.54
CA PRO A 67 -13.06 -8.27 -20.56
C PRO A 67 -13.13 -7.57 -21.92
N GLU A 68 -11.98 -7.21 -22.49
CA GLU A 68 -11.93 -6.92 -23.92
C GLU A 68 -12.00 -8.26 -24.66
N GLY A 69 -13.19 -8.61 -25.15
CA GLY A 69 -13.31 -9.83 -25.95
C GLY A 69 -14.70 -10.33 -26.31
N GLU A 70 -15.77 -9.53 -26.28
CA GLU A 70 -17.05 -9.96 -26.86
C GLU A 70 -17.69 -8.85 -27.68
N THR A 71 -17.23 -8.71 -28.93
CA THR A 71 -18.04 -8.22 -30.05
C THR A 71 -17.20 -8.24 -31.30
N THR A 72 -17.55 -9.13 -32.24
CA THR A 72 -17.76 -8.83 -33.67
C THR A 72 -17.58 -10.11 -34.48
N ARG A 73 -18.67 -10.70 -34.98
CA ARG A 73 -18.75 -11.20 -36.36
C ARG A 73 -20.22 -11.23 -36.81
N PRO A 74 -20.71 -10.19 -37.52
CA PRO A 74 -21.89 -10.32 -38.36
C PRO A 74 -21.47 -10.78 -39.76
N GLY A 75 -22.03 -11.91 -40.21
CA GLY A 75 -22.30 -12.28 -41.61
C GLY A 75 -21.14 -12.36 -42.62
N ASP A 76 -20.87 -13.57 -43.13
CA ASP A 76 -20.98 -13.92 -44.57
C ASP A 76 -20.92 -15.47 -44.75
N PRO A 77 -21.45 -16.05 -45.87
CA PRO A 77 -22.11 -17.34 -45.94
C PRO A 77 -21.20 -18.50 -46.41
N PRO A 78 -21.70 -19.76 -46.39
CA PRO A 78 -20.93 -20.91 -46.81
C PRO A 78 -20.96 -21.13 -48.33
N PRO A 79 -19.88 -21.68 -48.94
CA PRO A 79 -19.95 -22.46 -50.17
C PRO A 79 -20.42 -23.90 -49.93
#